data_AF-A0A1V6EBN4-F1
#
_entry.id   AF-A0A1V6EBN4-F1
#
_cell.length_a   1.000
_cell.length_b   1.000
_cell.length_c   1.000
_cell.angle_alpha   90.00
_cell.angle_beta   90.00
_cell.angle_gamma   90.00
#
_symmetry.space_group_name_H-M   'P 1'
#
loop_
_entity.id
_entity.type
_entity.pdbx_description
1 polymer ?
#
loop_
_entity_poly.entity_id
_entity_poly.type
_entity_poly.pdbx_seq_one_letter_code
_entity_poly.pdbx_strand_id
1 'polypeptide(L)'
;MDSQGYLHVLIGTHGRTFQYVRFLQPNDAGGGWTEPEELGPGLGQTYVGLVCDQKDTLHVVFRLWFDDGKPYFPASHYATLAYMRKRPGEAWSSPKVLLVSPFSEYGVFYHRLTIDPQGRLFLSYDCWSTYWFYRNDHHGTRRALMMSPDGGDTWKLADMEDLTH
;
A
#
# COMPACT_ATOMS: atom_id res chain seq x y z
N MET A 1 -0.03 4.16 -15.42
CA MET A 1 0.71 4.91 -16.46
C MET A 1 0.89 6.31 -15.93
N ASP A 2 2.05 6.91 -16.14
CA ASP A 2 2.32 8.31 -15.79
C ASP A 2 1.87 9.27 -16.91
N SER A 3 1.99 10.58 -16.65
CA SER A 3 1.62 11.64 -17.60
C SER A 3 2.45 11.63 -18.89
N GLN A 4 3.64 11.02 -18.85
CA GLN A 4 4.55 10.92 -19.99
C GLN A 4 4.31 9.66 -20.82
N GLY A 5 3.40 8.76 -20.39
CA GLY A 5 3.06 7.53 -21.09
C GLY A 5 3.88 6.31 -20.67
N TYR A 6 4.70 6.38 -19.61
CA TYR A 6 5.39 5.21 -19.09
C TYR A 6 4.43 4.32 -18.29
N LEU A 7 4.46 3.02 -18.58
CA LEU A 7 3.78 2.02 -17.77
C LEU A 7 4.69 1.60 -16.62
N HIS A 8 4.13 1.57 -15.42
CA HIS A 8 4.79 1.18 -14.17
C HIS A 8 4.17 -0.12 -13.70
N VAL A 9 5.00 -1.11 -13.37
CA VAL A 9 4.55 -2.44 -12.95
C VAL A 9 5.30 -2.86 -11.70
N LEU A 10 4.55 -3.42 -10.75
CA LEU A 10 5.08 -4.15 -9.62
C LEU A 10 4.80 -5.64 -9.84
N ILE A 11 5.84 -6.46 -9.70
CA ILE A 11 5.84 -7.90 -9.97
C ILE A 11 6.22 -8.66 -8.70
N GLY A 12 5.70 -9.88 -8.53
CA GLY A 12 5.79 -10.68 -7.30
C GLY A 12 4.70 -10.28 -6.28
N THR A 13 4.72 -10.62 -4.99
CA THR A 13 5.17 -11.84 -4.31
C THR A 13 4.11 -12.23 -3.25
N HIS A 14 4.32 -13.36 -2.60
CA HIS A 14 3.71 -13.76 -1.32
C HIS A 14 4.81 -13.90 -0.26
N GLY A 15 5.20 -12.78 0.39
CA GLY A 15 6.14 -12.76 1.53
C GLY A 15 7.59 -12.35 1.22
N ARG A 16 7.83 -11.69 0.08
CA ARG A 16 9.13 -11.14 -0.38
C ARG A 16 8.93 -9.73 -0.94
N THR A 17 10.02 -9.02 -1.23
CA THR A 17 9.95 -7.64 -1.78
C THR A 17 9.41 -7.64 -3.21
N PHE A 18 8.54 -6.68 -3.53
CA PHE A 18 8.08 -6.48 -4.91
C PHE A 18 9.22 -6.01 -5.80
N GLN A 19 9.15 -6.40 -7.07
CA GLN A 19 10.07 -5.95 -8.11
C GLN A 19 9.37 -4.88 -8.95
N TYR A 20 9.96 -3.70 -9.04
CA TYR A 20 9.49 -2.60 -9.85
C TYR A 20 10.20 -2.57 -11.20
N VAL A 21 9.41 -2.46 -12.26
CA VAL A 21 9.89 -2.17 -13.62
C VAL A 21 9.02 -1.09 -14.25
N ARG A 22 9.59 -0.38 -15.22
CA ARG A 22 8.82 0.52 -16.10
C ARG A 22 9.24 0.35 -17.54
N PHE A 23 8.41 0.81 -18.46
CA PHE A 23 8.78 0.88 -19.87
C PHE A 23 10.08 1.67 -20.08
N LEU A 24 10.87 1.27 -21.08
CA LEU A 24 12.00 2.06 -21.59
C LEU A 24 11.53 3.21 -22.50
N GLN A 25 10.39 3.03 -23.19
CA GLN A 25 9.82 4.00 -24.11
C GLN A 25 8.35 4.28 -23.75
N PRO A 26 7.90 5.54 -23.82
CA PRO A 26 6.51 5.87 -23.48
C PRO A 26 5.54 5.25 -24.49
N ASN A 27 4.38 4.79 -24.00
CA ASN A 27 3.29 4.21 -24.78
C ASN A 27 3.66 2.97 -25.62
N ASP A 28 4.77 2.27 -25.31
CA ASP A 28 5.22 1.10 -26.06
C ASP A 28 5.53 -0.09 -25.14
N ALA A 29 4.64 -1.09 -25.17
CA ALA A 29 4.83 -2.34 -24.43
C ALA A 29 5.86 -3.30 -25.06
N GLY A 30 6.22 -3.08 -26.33
CA GLY A 30 7.25 -3.86 -27.04
C GLY A 30 8.66 -3.28 -26.89
N GLY A 31 8.78 -2.01 -26.49
CA GLY A 31 10.04 -1.27 -26.36
C GLY A 31 10.95 -1.72 -25.20
N GLY A 32 10.51 -2.71 -24.42
CA GLY A 32 11.26 -3.29 -23.32
C GLY A 32 11.05 -2.59 -21.98
N TRP A 33 11.68 -3.17 -20.96
CA TRP A 33 11.53 -2.79 -19.55
C TRP A 33 12.88 -2.43 -18.96
N THR A 34 12.88 -1.59 -17.93
CA THR A 34 14.06 -1.39 -17.09
C THR A 34 14.45 -2.68 -16.39
N GLU A 35 15.71 -2.76 -15.94
CA GLU A 35 16.11 -3.78 -14.96
C GLU A 35 15.22 -3.69 -13.69
N PRO A 36 14.89 -4.82 -13.05
CA PRO A 36 14.09 -4.82 -11.83
C PRO A 36 14.75 -4.06 -10.67
N GLU A 37 13.99 -3.15 -10.05
CA GLU A 37 14.35 -2.44 -8.82
C GLU A 37 13.53 -3.01 -7.65
N GLU A 38 14.15 -3.37 -6.53
CA GLU A 38 13.40 -3.84 -5.36
C GLU A 38 12.64 -2.68 -4.67
N LEU A 39 11.34 -2.86 -4.41
CA LEU A 39 10.55 -1.94 -3.59
C LEU A 39 10.83 -2.24 -2.12
N GLY A 40 11.87 -1.62 -1.57
CA GLY A 40 12.29 -1.86 -0.19
C GLY A 40 12.94 -3.25 -0.03
N PRO A 41 14.27 -3.33 -0.17
CA PRO A 41 15.01 -4.58 -0.04
C PRO A 41 14.74 -5.32 1.27
N GLY A 42 14.56 -6.63 1.21
CA GLY A 42 14.37 -7.50 2.37
C GLY A 42 12.99 -7.45 3.05
N LEU A 43 12.06 -6.61 2.57
CA LEU A 43 10.72 -6.52 3.16
C LEU A 43 9.81 -7.69 2.78
N GLY A 44 9.05 -8.21 3.73
CA GLY A 44 8.09 -9.31 3.53
C GLY A 44 6.72 -8.81 3.06
N GLN A 45 6.57 -8.55 1.76
CA GLN A 45 5.40 -7.84 1.21
C GLN A 45 4.39 -8.78 0.54
N THR A 46 3.11 -8.39 0.51
CA THR A 46 2.02 -9.11 -0.17
C THR A 46 0.86 -8.16 -0.49
N TYR A 47 0.08 -8.46 -1.54
CA TYR A 47 -1.16 -7.75 -1.93
C TYR A 47 -0.93 -6.26 -2.23
N VAL A 48 -0.70 -5.95 -3.50
CA VAL A 48 -0.39 -4.58 -3.93
C VAL A 48 -1.66 -3.75 -4.21
N GLY A 49 -1.64 -2.50 -3.77
CA GLY A 49 -2.44 -1.42 -4.32
C GLY A 49 -1.51 -0.33 -4.85
N LEU A 50 -1.58 -0.03 -6.14
CA LEU A 50 -0.73 0.97 -6.81
C LEU A 50 -1.61 1.99 -7.54
N VAL A 51 -1.34 3.27 -7.31
CA VAL A 51 -1.89 4.39 -8.11
C VAL A 51 -0.77 5.35 -8.49
N CYS A 52 -0.95 6.08 -9.59
CA CYS A 52 -0.08 7.17 -10.03
C CYS A 52 -0.86 8.49 -9.89
N ASP A 53 -0.26 9.50 -9.28
CA ASP A 53 -0.89 10.82 -9.13
C ASP A 53 -0.61 11.76 -10.32
N GLN A 54 -1.17 12.97 -10.27
CA GLN A 54 -1.01 13.99 -11.31
C GLN A 54 0.42 14.57 -11.40
N LYS A 55 1.28 14.25 -10.42
CA LYS A 55 2.70 14.66 -10.37
C LYS A 55 3.62 13.48 -10.71
N ASP A 56 3.07 12.42 -11.30
CA ASP A 56 3.77 11.18 -11.63
C ASP A 56 4.39 10.47 -10.42
N THR A 57 3.85 10.72 -9.22
CA THR A 57 4.22 10.00 -8.01
C THR A 57 3.49 8.68 -7.98
N LEU A 58 4.25 7.60 -7.80
CA LEU A 58 3.70 6.28 -7.57
C LEU A 58 3.42 6.12 -6.08
N HIS A 59 2.17 5.81 -5.75
CA HIS A 59 1.71 5.52 -4.39
C HIS A 59 1.41 4.05 -4.27
N VAL A 60 2.04 3.38 -3.31
CA VAL A 60 1.93 1.94 -3.12
C VAL A 60 1.50 1.65 -1.70
N VAL A 61 0.45 0.85 -1.56
CA VAL A 61 0.04 0.23 -0.30
C VAL A 61 0.15 -1.27 -0.43
N PHE A 62 0.50 -1.93 0.68
CA PHE A 62 0.68 -3.37 0.70
C PHE A 62 0.64 -3.92 2.12
N ARG A 63 0.36 -5.22 2.23
CA ARG A 63 0.55 -5.96 3.48
C ARG A 63 2.05 -6.17 3.70
N LEU A 64 2.53 -5.79 4.88
CA LEU A 64 3.92 -5.94 5.28
C LEU A 64 3.99 -6.79 6.55
N TRP A 65 4.77 -7.87 6.51
CA TRP A 65 5.30 -8.45 7.73
C TRP A 65 6.31 -7.49 8.34
N PHE A 66 5.92 -6.84 9.44
CA PHE A 66 6.74 -5.81 10.08
C PHE A 66 7.37 -6.37 11.34
N ASP A 67 8.66 -6.12 11.49
CA ASP A 67 9.45 -6.43 12.66
C ASP A 67 10.32 -5.22 12.98
N ASP A 68 9.92 -4.43 13.97
CA ASP A 68 10.71 -3.31 14.50
C ASP A 68 11.45 -3.70 15.79
N GLY A 69 11.58 -5.00 16.07
CA GLY A 69 12.20 -5.53 17.28
C GLY A 69 11.40 -5.27 18.56
N LYS A 70 10.17 -4.73 18.46
CA LYS A 70 9.31 -4.48 19.62
C LYS A 70 8.29 -5.62 19.78
N PRO A 71 8.03 -6.07 21.03
CA PRO A 71 6.98 -7.03 21.27
C PRO A 71 5.61 -6.41 20.98
N TYR A 72 4.84 -7.03 20.09
CA TYR A 72 3.44 -6.71 19.84
C TYR A 72 2.55 -7.73 20.54
N PHE A 73 1.38 -7.36 21.04
CA PHE A 73 0.54 -8.28 21.80
C PHE A 73 -0.40 -9.11 20.89
N PRO A 74 -0.49 -10.44 21.08
CA PRO A 74 0.40 -11.30 21.87
C PRO A 74 1.79 -11.44 21.24
N ALA A 75 2.86 -11.62 22.02
CA ALA A 75 4.26 -11.52 21.58
C ALA A 75 4.62 -12.43 20.38
N SER A 76 4.48 -11.90 19.17
CA SER A 76 4.79 -12.59 17.91
C SER A 76 4.90 -11.57 16.76
N HIS A 77 5.25 -12.07 15.58
CA HIS A 77 5.19 -11.34 14.32
C HIS A 77 3.75 -10.87 14.01
N TYR A 78 3.61 -9.74 13.33
CA TYR A 78 2.29 -9.19 13.02
C TYR A 78 2.28 -8.54 11.64
N ALA A 79 1.13 -8.64 10.98
CA ALA A 79 0.92 -7.99 9.69
C ALA A 79 0.57 -6.51 9.89
N THR A 80 1.06 -5.68 8.98
CA THR A 80 0.72 -4.26 8.89
C THR A 80 0.18 -3.94 7.50
N LEU A 81 -0.61 -2.87 7.38
CA LEU A 81 -0.86 -2.22 6.10
C LEU A 81 0.10 -1.05 6.01
N ALA A 82 1.04 -1.11 5.08
CA ALA A 82 2.11 -0.14 4.92
C ALA A 82 1.95 0.65 3.62
N TYR A 83 2.58 1.81 3.59
CA TYR A 83 2.60 2.73 2.46
C TYR A 83 4.04 3.10 2.10
N MET A 84 4.33 3.14 0.81
CA MET A 84 5.56 3.69 0.23
C MET A 84 5.20 4.52 -1.00
N ARG A 85 6.08 5.45 -1.37
CA ARG A 85 5.97 6.19 -2.62
C ARG A 85 7.28 6.30 -3.36
N LYS A 86 7.19 6.59 -4.65
CA LYS A 86 8.33 6.98 -5.50
C LYS A 86 7.91 8.20 -6.31
N ARG A 87 8.58 9.34 -6.06
CA ARG A 87 8.43 10.53 -6.90
C ARG A 87 9.28 10.37 -8.16
N PRO A 88 8.99 11.14 -9.24
CA PRO A 88 9.81 11.12 -10.44
C PRO A 88 11.28 11.41 -10.12
N GLY A 89 12.18 10.53 -10.58
CA GLY A 89 13.62 10.65 -10.35
C GLY A 89 14.11 10.31 -8.94
N GLU A 90 13.23 9.98 -8.00
CA GLU A 90 13.60 9.61 -6.63
C GLU A 90 13.63 8.08 -6.43
N ALA A 91 14.33 7.64 -5.38
CA ALA A 91 14.22 6.27 -4.87
C ALA A 91 12.86 6.05 -4.18
N TRP A 92 12.51 4.79 -3.92
CA TRP A 92 11.37 4.46 -3.07
C TRP A 92 11.59 5.01 -1.64
N SER A 93 10.53 5.58 -1.04
CA SER A 93 10.55 6.01 0.36
C SER A 93 10.67 4.82 1.31
N SER A 94 11.11 5.02 2.56
CA SER A 94 10.98 3.99 3.60
C SER A 94 9.50 3.61 3.83
N PRO A 95 9.21 2.36 4.26
CA PRO A 95 7.84 1.97 4.57
C PRO A 95 7.29 2.76 5.75
N LYS A 96 6.08 3.33 5.57
CA LYS A 96 5.29 3.94 6.62
C LYS A 96 4.16 2.98 7.00
N VAL A 97 4.17 2.48 8.23
CA VAL A 97 3.07 1.66 8.75
C VAL A 97 1.84 2.56 8.95
N LEU A 98 0.75 2.25 8.24
CA LEU A 98 -0.52 2.97 8.38
C LEU A 98 -1.43 2.28 9.40
N LEU A 99 -1.44 0.95 9.38
CA LEU A 99 -2.25 0.14 10.29
C LEU A 99 -1.45 -1.04 10.80
N VAL A 100 -1.75 -1.40 12.03
CA VAL A 100 -1.27 -2.62 12.65
C VAL A 100 -2.44 -3.57 12.81
N SER A 101 -2.23 -4.86 12.51
CA SER A 101 -3.25 -5.89 12.76
C SER A 101 -3.64 -5.88 14.24
N PRO A 102 -4.93 -6.01 14.59
CA PRO A 102 -5.37 -5.96 16.00
C PRO A 102 -4.79 -7.09 16.85
N PHE A 103 -4.33 -8.17 16.21
CA PHE A 103 -3.61 -9.28 16.85
C PHE A 103 -2.36 -9.62 16.04
N SER A 104 -1.36 -10.17 16.72
CA SER A 104 -0.22 -10.82 16.08
C SER A 104 -0.63 -12.10 15.34
N GLU A 105 0.35 -12.85 14.84
CA GLU A 105 0.14 -13.99 13.93
C GLU A 105 -0.44 -13.52 12.57
N TYR A 106 -1.07 -14.45 11.86
CA TYR A 106 -1.53 -14.24 10.51
C TYR A 106 -2.74 -13.29 10.45
N GLY A 107 -2.46 -12.09 9.93
CA GLY A 107 -3.45 -11.08 9.54
C GLY A 107 -3.30 -10.68 8.07
N VAL A 108 -4.42 -10.29 7.46
CA VAL A 108 -4.52 -9.80 6.08
C VAL A 108 -5.35 -8.52 6.05
N PHE A 109 -5.02 -7.61 5.13
CA PHE A 109 -5.82 -6.42 4.87
C PHE A 109 -6.43 -6.52 3.47
N TYR A 110 -7.75 -6.67 3.39
CA TYR A 110 -8.50 -6.45 2.16
C TYR A 110 -8.54 -4.96 1.91
N HIS A 111 -7.80 -4.47 0.92
CA HIS A 111 -7.66 -3.03 0.73
C HIS A 111 -7.76 -2.61 -0.74
N ARG A 112 -8.11 -1.33 -0.94
CA ARG A 112 -8.10 -0.68 -2.24
C ARG A 112 -7.65 0.77 -2.05
N LEU A 113 -6.57 1.12 -2.74
CA LEU A 113 -6.09 2.49 -2.87
C LEU A 113 -6.70 3.12 -4.12
N THR A 114 -7.13 4.37 -3.99
CA THR A 114 -7.61 5.19 -5.09
C THR A 114 -7.18 6.65 -4.87
N ILE A 115 -7.32 7.45 -5.92
CA ILE A 115 -7.02 8.87 -5.92
C ILE A 115 -8.20 9.60 -6.56
N ASP A 116 -8.57 10.75 -6.01
CA ASP A 116 -9.65 11.58 -6.55
C ASP A 116 -9.11 12.65 -7.53
N PRO A 117 -9.99 13.41 -8.21
CA PRO A 117 -9.58 14.46 -9.12
C PRO A 117 -8.78 15.61 -8.48
N GLN A 118 -8.90 15.81 -7.16
CA GLN A 118 -8.15 16.80 -6.40
C GLN A 118 -6.74 16.29 -6.00
N GLY A 119 -6.43 15.03 -6.28
CA GLY A 119 -5.16 14.40 -5.93
C GLY A 119 -5.11 13.85 -4.51
N ARG A 120 -6.24 13.78 -3.80
CA ARG A 120 -6.33 13.19 -2.46
C ARG A 120 -6.34 11.67 -2.58
N LEU A 121 -5.58 10.99 -1.74
CA LEU A 121 -5.54 9.54 -1.69
C LEU A 121 -6.61 9.02 -0.75
N PHE A 122 -7.30 7.95 -1.15
CA PHE A 122 -8.27 7.24 -0.33
C PHE A 122 -7.93 5.75 -0.28
N LEU A 123 -7.89 5.21 0.93
CA LEU A 123 -7.58 3.81 1.21
C LEU A 123 -8.75 3.19 1.98
N SER A 124 -9.55 2.41 1.27
CA SER A 124 -10.56 1.55 1.91
C SER A 124 -9.91 0.25 2.34
N TYR A 125 -10.17 -0.20 3.56
CA TYR A 125 -9.59 -1.42 4.09
C TYR A 125 -10.52 -2.16 5.06
N ASP A 126 -10.28 -3.46 5.20
CA ASP A 126 -10.78 -4.31 6.27
C ASP A 126 -9.66 -5.28 6.67
N CYS A 127 -9.55 -5.60 7.96
CA CYS A 127 -8.58 -6.56 8.46
C CYS A 127 -9.27 -7.91 8.68
N TRP A 128 -8.57 -8.99 8.32
CA TRP A 128 -8.92 -10.37 8.60
C TRP A 128 -7.82 -11.01 9.44
N SER A 129 -8.21 -11.86 10.39
CA SER A 129 -7.29 -12.60 11.25
C SER A 129 -7.67 -14.08 11.31
N THR A 130 -6.70 -14.95 11.61
CA THR A 130 -6.96 -16.37 11.90
C THR A 130 -7.72 -16.58 13.20
N TYR A 131 -7.68 -15.62 14.14
CA TYR A 131 -8.43 -15.68 15.39
C TYR A 131 -9.94 -15.69 15.12
N TRP A 132 -10.59 -16.79 15.52
CA TRP A 132 -11.98 -17.05 15.16
C TRP A 132 -12.94 -16.00 15.74
N PHE A 133 -12.72 -15.55 16.99
CA PHE A 133 -13.57 -14.57 17.67
C PHE A 133 -13.54 -13.21 16.93
N TYR A 134 -12.39 -12.82 16.39
CA TYR A 134 -12.28 -11.59 15.61
C TYR A 134 -13.16 -11.64 14.36
N ARG A 135 -13.30 -12.81 13.73
CA ARG A 135 -14.12 -13.00 12.53
C ARG A 135 -15.60 -13.20 12.84
N ASN A 136 -15.92 -13.97 13.88
CA ASN A 136 -17.26 -14.49 14.12
C ASN A 136 -18.07 -13.62 15.09
N ASP A 137 -17.43 -12.90 16.02
CA ASP A 137 -18.13 -12.21 17.11
C ASP A 137 -18.44 -10.74 16.79
N HIS A 138 -17.95 -10.22 15.65
CA HIS A 138 -18.27 -8.86 15.23
C HIS A 138 -19.47 -8.84 14.28
N HIS A 139 -20.46 -8.04 14.64
CA HIS A 139 -21.66 -7.81 13.86
C HIS A 139 -21.47 -6.63 12.90
N GLY A 140 -21.86 -6.82 11.63
CA GLY A 140 -21.82 -5.77 10.60
C GLY A 140 -20.50 -5.69 9.83
N THR A 141 -20.25 -4.54 9.21
CA THR A 141 -19.03 -4.29 8.41
C THR A 141 -17.89 -3.79 9.28
N ARG A 142 -16.66 -4.21 8.98
CA ARG A 142 -15.42 -3.68 9.58
C ARG A 142 -14.69 -2.74 8.62
N ARG A 143 -15.28 -2.48 7.45
CA ARG A 143 -14.65 -1.67 6.42
C ARG A 143 -14.51 -0.23 6.91
N ALA A 144 -13.28 0.24 6.92
CA ALA A 144 -12.93 1.61 7.23
C ALA A 144 -12.37 2.30 5.98
N LEU A 145 -12.34 3.63 6.04
CA LEU A 145 -11.79 4.50 5.02
C LEU A 145 -10.82 5.47 5.70
N MET A 146 -9.59 5.51 5.20
CA MET A 146 -8.65 6.56 5.54
C MET A 146 -8.26 7.33 4.28
N MET A 147 -7.76 8.54 4.47
CA MET A 147 -7.37 9.40 3.38
C MET A 147 -6.09 10.18 3.69
N SER A 148 -5.43 10.66 2.64
CA SER A 148 -4.31 11.59 2.72
C SER A 148 -4.58 12.80 1.84
N PRO A 149 -4.58 14.02 2.43
CA PRO A 149 -4.86 15.25 1.68
C PRO A 149 -3.62 15.80 0.97
N ASP A 150 -2.44 15.24 1.25
CA ASP A 150 -1.13 15.84 0.99
C ASP A 150 -0.16 14.87 0.31
N GLY A 151 -0.65 14.02 -0.60
CA GLY A 151 0.20 13.11 -1.38
C GLY A 151 0.88 12.02 -0.53
N GLY A 152 0.19 11.59 0.53
CA GLY A 152 0.60 10.51 1.42
C GLY A 152 1.54 10.92 2.56
N ASP A 153 1.75 12.22 2.79
CA ASP A 153 2.58 12.73 3.90
C ASP A 153 1.88 12.51 5.25
N THR A 154 0.60 12.85 5.33
CA THR A 154 -0.26 12.60 6.49
C THR A 154 -1.44 11.71 6.11
N TRP A 155 -1.95 10.96 7.10
CA TRP A 155 -3.09 10.07 6.92
C TRP A 155 -4.06 10.25 8.09
N LYS A 156 -5.35 10.30 7.79
CA LYS A 156 -6.43 10.36 8.79
C LYS A 156 -7.56 9.41 8.40
N LEU A 157 -8.40 9.01 9.36
CA LEU A 157 -9.70 8.45 9.02
C LEU A 157 -10.50 9.49 8.24
N ALA A 158 -11.18 9.06 7.17
CA ALA A 158 -12.01 9.95 6.39
C ALA A 158 -13.27 10.30 7.19
N ASP A 159 -13.55 11.59 7.28
CA ASP A 159 -14.80 12.11 7.82
C ASP A 159 -15.81 12.40 6.68
N MET A 160 -17.04 12.78 7.03
CA MET A 160 -18.07 13.06 6.03
C MET A 160 -17.76 14.32 5.21
N GLU A 161 -17.03 15.27 5.77
CA GLU A 161 -16.66 16.53 5.09
C GLU A 161 -15.63 16.25 3.99
N ASP A 162 -14.71 15.31 4.22
CA ASP A 162 -13.72 14.84 3.24
C ASP A 162 -14.35 14.22 1.98
N LEU A 163 -15.59 13.72 2.08
CA LEU A 163 -16.31 13.07 0.99
C LEU A 163 -17.16 14.05 0.18
N THR A 164 -17.18 15.32 0.56
CA THR A 164 -17.80 16.39 -0.22
C THR A 164 -16.80 17.00 -1.21
N HIS A 165 -17.32 17.54 -2.31
CA HIS A 165 -16.54 18.11 -3.42
C HIS A 165 -16.34 19.61 -3.26
#